data_AF-A0A3Q8WAT4-F1
#
_entry.id   AF-A0A3Q8WAT4-F1
#
_cell.length_a   1.000
_cell.length_b   1.000
_cell.length_c   1.000
_cell.angle_alpha   90.00
_cell.angle_beta   90.00
_cell.angle_gamma   90.00
#
_symmetry.space_group_name_H-M   'P 1'
#
loop_
_entity.id
_entity.type
_entity.pdbx_description
1 polymer ?
#
loop_
_entity_poly.entity_id
_entity_poly.type
_entity_poly.pdbx_seq_one_letter_code
_entity_poly.pdbx_strand_id
1 'polypeptide(L)' 'MADREITPYGCRHCGTPRGEHGRRYRAGVGMHAWDRPTDRQILARMQHRRALRLAIKGTR' A
#
# COMPACT_ATOMS: atom_id res chain seq x y z
N MET A 1 -10.65 3.85 -6.52
CA MET A 1 -9.57 4.31 -5.61
C MET A 1 -8.92 3.16 -4.79
N ALA A 2 -9.08 1.88 -5.18
CA ALA A 2 -8.54 0.73 -4.44
C ALA A 2 -7.11 0.32 -4.83
N ASP A 3 -6.59 0.83 -5.95
CA ASP A 3 -5.31 0.37 -6.52
C ASP A 3 -4.07 0.82 -5.74
N ARG A 4 -4.14 1.99 -5.07
CA ARG A 4 -3.00 2.56 -4.33
C ARG A 4 -2.66 1.78 -3.05
N GLU A 5 -3.66 1.15 -2.44
CA GLU A 5 -3.48 0.40 -1.18
C GLU A 5 -2.77 -0.96 -1.39
N ILE A 6 -2.81 -1.49 -2.63
CA ILE A 6 -2.20 -2.79 -2.97
C ILE A 6 -0.73 -2.61 -3.40
N THR A 7 -0.16 -1.40 -3.35
CA THR A 7 1.28 -1.22 -3.61
C THR A 7 2.07 -1.68 -2.37
N PRO A 8 2.76 -2.84 -2.40
CA PRO A 8 3.34 -3.43 -1.19
C PRO A 8 4.41 -2.50 -0.62
N TYR A 9 5.12 -1.84 -1.53
CA TYR A 9 6.19 -0.89 -1.29
C TYR A 9 5.73 0.58 -1.23
N GLY A 10 4.42 0.84 -1.25
CA GLY A 10 3.87 2.18 -1.05
C GLY A 10 4.13 2.69 0.36
N CYS A 11 4.06 4.01 0.55
CA CYS A 11 4.32 4.69 1.82
C CYS A 11 3.69 3.96 3.01
N ARG A 12 4.42 3.91 4.13
CA ARG A 12 3.96 3.34 5.40
C ARG A 12 2.58 3.85 5.83
N HIS A 13 2.28 5.12 5.57
CA HIS A 13 1.08 5.80 6.05
C HIS A 13 -0.03 5.88 4.98
N CYS A 14 0.34 6.22 3.76
CA CYS A 14 -0.64 6.49 2.69
C CYS A 14 -0.77 5.35 1.67
N GLY A 15 0.15 4.39 1.65
CA GLY A 15 0.24 3.39 0.57
C GLY A 15 0.60 3.99 -0.79
N THR A 16 0.88 5.29 -0.91
CA THR A 16 1.22 5.90 -2.21
C THR A 16 2.66 5.54 -2.63
N PRO A 17 2.93 5.18 -3.90
CA PRO A 17 4.28 4.93 -4.40
C PRO A 17 5.21 6.12 -4.18
N ARG A 18 6.52 5.84 -4.03
CA ARG A 18 7.53 6.88 -3.79
C ARG A 18 7.52 7.98 -4.84
N GLY A 19 7.34 7.63 -6.12
CA GLY A 19 7.33 8.59 -7.23
C GLY A 19 6.15 9.57 -7.22
N GLU A 20 5.02 9.20 -6.61
CA GLU A 20 3.78 10.01 -6.61
C GLU A 20 3.46 10.62 -5.23
N HIS A 21 4.32 10.38 -4.24
CA HIS A 21 4.00 10.69 -2.85
C HIS A 21 4.06 12.19 -2.55
N GLY A 22 5.17 12.85 -2.90
CA GLY A 22 5.44 14.23 -2.48
C GLY A 22 5.41 14.37 -0.95
N ARG A 23 4.75 15.42 -0.46
CA ARG A 23 4.37 15.59 0.96
C ARG A 23 2.85 15.50 1.08
N ARG A 24 2.36 14.73 2.05
CA ARG A 24 0.92 14.54 2.29
C ARG A 24 0.57 14.64 3.76
N TYR A 25 -0.63 15.12 4.03
CA TYR A 25 -1.22 15.08 5.35
C TYR A 25 -1.99 13.77 5.55
N ARG A 26 -1.84 13.14 6.72
CA ARG A 26 -2.71 12.05 7.16
C ARG A 26 -3.07 12.24 8.63
N ALA A 27 -4.35 12.12 8.95
CA ALA A 27 -4.81 12.16 10.33
C ALA A 27 -4.07 11.11 11.19
N GLY A 28 -3.61 11.52 12.37
CA GLY A 28 -2.81 10.71 13.29
C GLY A 28 -1.31 10.62 12.98
N VAL A 29 -0.84 11.13 11.83
CA VAL A 29 0.58 11.15 11.46
C VAL A 29 1.08 12.60 11.23
N GLY A 30 0.18 13.47 10.78
CA GLY A 30 0.50 14.84 10.38
C GLY A 30 1.03 14.91 8.94
N MET A 31 1.68 16.03 8.63
CA MET A 31 2.40 16.20 7.36
C MET A 31 3.64 15.31 7.34
N HIS A 32 3.72 14.44 6.33
CA HIS A 32 4.85 13.53 6.18
C HIS A 32 5.31 13.43 4.73
N ALA A 33 6.60 13.15 4.55
CA ALA A 33 7.19 12.72 3.29
C ALA A 33 6.98 11.21 3.12
N TRP A 34 7.41 10.66 1.97
CA TRP A 34 7.35 9.22 1.78
C TRP A 34 8.20 8.52 2.85
N ASP A 35 7.57 7.61 3.59
CA ASP A 35 8.26 6.75 4.54
C ASP A 35 8.16 5.29 4.09
N ARG A 36 9.27 4.56 4.21
CA ARG A 36 9.38 3.18 3.75
C ARG A 36 8.40 2.31 4.57
N PRO A 37 7.56 1.48 3.92
CA PRO A 37 6.69 0.57 4.65
C PRO A 37 7.52 -0.46 5.42
N THR A 38 6.99 -0.86 6.57
CA THR A 38 7.61 -1.92 7.38
C THR A 38 7.47 -3.28 6.71
N ASP A 39 8.37 -4.21 7.01
CA ASP A 39 8.32 -5.57 6.42
C ASP A 39 7.00 -6.29 6.73
N ARG A 40 6.42 -6.06 7.92
CA ARG A 40 5.08 -6.57 8.28
C ARG A 40 3.98 -6.03 7.35
N GLN A 41 4.03 -4.73 7.02
CA GLN A 41 3.07 -4.12 6.09
C GLN A 41 3.27 -4.65 4.66
N ILE A 42 4.52 -4.79 4.21
CA ILE A 42 4.82 -5.37 2.90
C ILE A 42 4.26 -6.78 2.81
N LEU A 43 4.53 -7.62 3.82
CA LEU A 43 4.06 -9.00 3.89
C LEU A 43 2.52 -9.07 3.85
N ALA A 44 1.82 -8.27 4.65
CA ALA A 44 0.36 -8.24 4.67
C ALA A 44 -0.22 -7.83 3.30
N ARG A 45 0.35 -6.80 2.66
CA ARG A 45 -0.07 -6.34 1.33
C ARG A 45 0.18 -7.39 0.25
N MET A 46 1.31 -8.10 0.30
CA MET A 46 1.62 -9.20 -0.64
C MET A 46 0.65 -10.38 -0.48
N GLN A 47 0.30 -10.74 0.76
CA GLN A 47 -0.72 -11.76 1.03
C GLN A 47 -2.09 -11.35 0.48
N HIS A 48 -2.51 -10.11 0.73
CA HIS A 48 -3.78 -9.58 0.20
C HIS A 48 -3.79 -9.64 -1.33
N ARG A 49 -2.71 -9.19 -1.99
CA ARG A 49 -2.54 -9.30 -3.44
C ARG A 49 -2.64 -10.75 -3.94
N ARG A 50 -2.05 -11.71 -3.23
CA ARG A 50 -2.14 -13.14 -3.57
C ARG A 50 -3.57 -13.64 -3.45
N ALA A 51 -4.29 -13.29 -2.39
CA ALA A 51 -5.69 -13.65 -2.20
C ALA A 51 -6.57 -13.11 -3.34
N LEU A 52 -6.39 -11.85 -3.74
CA LEU A 52 -7.10 -11.27 -4.88
C LEU A 52 -6.85 -12.03 -6.19
N ARG A 53 -5.60 -12.43 -6.46
CA ARG A 53 -5.27 -13.24 -7.64
C ARG A 53 -5.96 -14.61 -7.62
N LEU A 54 -6.00 -15.25 -6.47
CA LEU A 54 -6.66 -16.56 -6.30
C LEU A 54 -8.17 -16.42 -6.48
N ALA A 55 -8.78 -15.39 -5.92
CA ALA A 55 -10.21 -15.10 -6.12
C ALA A 55 -10.54 -14.91 -7.60
N ILE A 56 -9.76 -14.10 -8.32
CA ILE A 56 -9.94 -13.87 -9.77
C ILE A 56 -9.76 -15.17 -10.57
N LYS A 57 -8.80 -16.02 -10.19
CA LYS A 57 -8.57 -17.32 -10.84
C LYS A 57 -9.72 -18.30 -10.59
N GLY A 58 -10.34 -18.28 -9.41
CA GLY A 58 -11.48 -19.15 -9.08
C GLY A 58 -12.82 -18.69 -9.70
N THR A 59 -12.90 -17.45 -10.16
CA THR A 59 -14.06 -16.92 -10.91
C THR A 59 -13.99 -17.16 -12.42
N ARG A 60 -12.91 -17.78 -12.93
CA ARG A 60 -12.78 -18.23 -14.33
C ARG A 60 -12.92 -19.74 -14.40
#